data_AF-A0A379AFK9-F1
#
_entry.id   AF-A0A379AFK9-F1
#
_cell.length_a   1.000
_cell.length_b   1.000
_cell.length_c   1.000
_cell.angle_alpha   90.00
_cell.angle_beta   90.00
_cell.angle_gamma   90.00
#
_symmetry.space_group_name_H-M   'P 1'
#
loop_
_entity.id
_entity.type
_entity.pdbx_description
1 polymer ?
#
loop_
_entity_poly.entity_id
_entity_poly.type
_entity_poly.pdbx_seq_one_letter_code
_entity_poly.pdbx_strand_id
1 'polypeptide(L)'
;MLTKIRVVTSLLLVLLVFGLLQAFSGSVFYSALSHDKQSFAVSQLAMQNTQSLNDAYMSLNQSRVLLTRIQLRFATSKLEGKAADVATLFDDSKNFQQAAAGFFKVFKETPDTPGQNSELNNQLEQRYSDYGAALDQLQTALQANDLIAAGKAPVAPSQSAFLTLYREWRADQNRLTTLGVEENSSAYSRMMWILSTIMAVVVAVIVLCWFGLRKIVMTPLNSSINHIQHIAQGDLTQPIVVEGRNEMTQLAASLHDMQQSLVRTVTNVRDGSDAIFTGASEISAGNNDLSARTEQQAASLEQTAASMEQLTATVKQNAEKRPPGVTAGTQRLRNRRKRRQRGGGCRENHERNRRQLEEDCRYHQRD
;
A
#
# COMPACT_ATOMS: atom_id res chain seq x y z
N MET A 1 1.93 -19.23 -3.80
CA MET A 1 0.47 -18.96 -3.80
C MET A 1 0.12 -17.47 -3.75
N LEU A 2 0.82 -16.64 -2.95
CA LEU A 2 0.50 -15.21 -2.78
C LEU A 2 0.69 -14.32 -4.02
N THR A 3 1.49 -14.71 -5.02
CA THR A 3 1.77 -13.92 -6.23
C THR A 3 0.63 -13.91 -7.26
N LYS A 4 -0.44 -14.70 -7.02
CA LYS A 4 -1.60 -14.80 -7.91
C LYS A 4 -2.80 -13.97 -7.44
N ILE A 5 -2.73 -13.40 -6.24
CA ILE A 5 -3.83 -12.64 -5.64
C ILE A 5 -3.64 -11.16 -5.98
N ARG A 6 -4.71 -10.50 -6.43
CA ARG A 6 -4.72 -9.05 -6.67
C ARG A 6 -4.56 -8.29 -5.36
N VAL A 7 -3.85 -7.17 -5.39
CA VAL A 7 -3.61 -6.35 -4.18
C VAL A 7 -4.93 -5.93 -3.55
N VAL A 8 -5.91 -5.53 -4.38
CA VAL A 8 -7.27 -5.16 -3.95
C VAL A 8 -7.98 -6.31 -3.23
N THR A 9 -7.91 -7.53 -3.77
CA THR A 9 -8.54 -8.70 -3.13
C THR A 9 -7.91 -9.04 -1.78
N SER A 10 -6.58 -8.87 -1.64
CA SER A 10 -5.92 -9.05 -0.35
C SER A 10 -6.38 -8.01 0.68
N LEU A 11 -6.53 -6.75 0.26
CA LEU A 11 -6.93 -5.65 1.13
C LEU A 11 -8.39 -5.78 1.59
N LEU A 12 -9.29 -6.21 0.69
CA LEU A 12 -10.67 -6.52 1.02
C LEU A 12 -10.79 -7.71 1.99
N LEU A 13 -9.96 -8.75 1.83
CA LEU A 13 -9.96 -9.90 2.73
C LEU A 13 -9.53 -9.49 4.14
N VAL A 14 -8.51 -8.64 4.27
CA VAL A 14 -8.06 -8.09 5.56
C VAL A 14 -9.16 -7.25 6.22
N LEU A 15 -9.84 -6.38 5.47
CA LEU A 15 -10.97 -5.61 5.98
C LEU A 15 -12.12 -6.51 6.43
N LEU A 16 -12.42 -7.58 5.69
CA LEU A 16 -13.44 -8.55 6.06
C LEU A 16 -13.07 -9.26 7.37
N VAL A 17 -11.82 -9.72 7.52
CA VAL A 17 -11.33 -10.35 8.75
C VAL A 17 -11.45 -9.37 9.93
N PHE A 18 -11.06 -8.11 9.73
CA PHE A 18 -11.18 -7.09 10.78
C PHE A 18 -12.64 -6.83 11.16
N GLY A 19 -13.54 -6.73 10.17
CA GLY A 19 -14.98 -6.56 10.40
C GLY A 19 -15.60 -7.74 11.16
N LEU A 20 -15.20 -8.98 10.84
CA LEU A 20 -15.63 -10.17 11.57
C LEU A 20 -15.12 -10.17 13.02
N LEU A 21 -13.86 -9.80 13.24
CA LEU A 21 -13.29 -9.67 14.59
C LEU A 21 -14.01 -8.60 15.40
N GLN A 22 -14.35 -7.46 14.80
CA GLN A 22 -15.13 -6.40 15.46
C GLN A 22 -16.55 -6.86 15.81
N ALA A 23 -17.25 -7.54 14.88
CA ALA A 23 -18.59 -8.06 15.14
C ALA A 23 -18.58 -9.12 16.26
N PHE A 24 -17.59 -10.01 16.26
CA PHE A 24 -17.41 -11.01 17.30
C PHE A 24 -17.14 -10.36 18.67
N SER A 25 -16.20 -9.42 18.73
CA SER A 25 -15.89 -8.65 19.94
C SER A 25 -17.12 -7.91 20.48
N GLY A 26 -17.88 -7.25 19.60
CA GLY A 26 -19.12 -6.57 19.95
C GLY A 26 -20.19 -7.50 20.52
N SER A 27 -20.32 -8.71 19.97
CA SER A 27 -21.26 -9.72 20.48
C SER A 27 -20.89 -10.22 21.87
N VAL A 28 -19.60 -10.51 22.11
CA VAL A 28 -19.10 -10.91 23.44
C VAL A 28 -19.31 -9.79 24.46
N PHE A 29 -19.00 -8.56 24.10
CA PHE A 29 -19.20 -7.40 24.97
C PHE A 29 -20.67 -7.17 25.32
N TYR A 30 -21.57 -7.30 24.34
CA TYR A 30 -23.01 -7.16 24.56
C TYR A 30 -23.55 -8.24 25.52
N SER A 31 -23.14 -9.49 25.33
CA SER A 31 -23.53 -10.59 26.21
C SER A 31 -23.06 -10.35 27.64
N ALA A 32 -21.79 -9.97 27.85
CA ALA A 32 -21.26 -9.65 29.17
C ALA A 32 -22.05 -8.53 29.86
N LEU A 33 -22.31 -7.43 29.14
CA LEU A 33 -23.05 -6.29 29.68
C LEU A 33 -24.50 -6.67 30.06
N SER A 34 -25.14 -7.55 29.30
CA SER A 34 -26.50 -8.00 29.60
C SER A 34 -26.58 -8.86 30.87
N HIS A 35 -25.61 -9.76 31.08
CA HIS A 35 -25.50 -10.57 32.30
C HIS A 35 -25.15 -9.72 33.53
N ASP A 36 -24.27 -8.73 33.36
CA ASP A 36 -23.96 -7.74 34.41
C ASP A 36 -25.21 -6.98 34.85
N LYS A 37 -26.00 -6.51 33.88
CA LYS A 37 -27.25 -5.78 34.16
C LYS A 37 -28.25 -6.63 34.93
N GLN A 38 -28.39 -7.91 34.57
CA GLN A 38 -29.30 -8.83 35.24
C GLN A 38 -28.85 -9.15 36.67
N SER A 39 -27.56 -9.46 36.87
CA SER A 39 -26.99 -9.74 38.19
C SER A 39 -27.04 -8.52 39.12
N PHE A 40 -26.84 -7.33 38.57
CA PHE A 40 -27.01 -6.07 39.29
C PHE A 40 -28.47 -5.85 39.72
N ALA A 41 -29.43 -6.08 38.83
CA ALA A 41 -30.86 -5.94 39.14
C ALA A 41 -31.30 -6.92 40.25
N VAL A 42 -30.84 -8.18 40.21
CA VAL A 42 -31.09 -9.16 41.27
C VAL A 42 -30.49 -8.70 42.60
N SER A 43 -29.24 -8.24 42.60
CA SER A 43 -28.56 -7.75 43.80
C SER A 43 -29.24 -6.53 44.41
N GLN A 44 -29.67 -5.58 43.58
CA GLN A 44 -30.36 -4.38 44.00
C GLN A 44 -31.72 -4.71 44.63
N LEU A 45 -32.49 -5.60 44.00
CA LEU A 45 -33.80 -6.00 44.48
C LEU A 45 -33.70 -6.83 45.77
N ALA A 46 -32.74 -7.75 45.84
CA ALA A 46 -32.44 -8.51 47.06
C ALA A 46 -32.05 -7.60 48.24
N MET A 47 -31.25 -6.56 47.98
CA MET A 47 -30.87 -5.56 48.97
C MET A 47 -32.10 -4.76 49.44
N GLN A 48 -32.94 -4.29 48.53
CA GLN A 48 -34.15 -3.53 48.87
C GLN A 48 -35.16 -4.36 49.67
N ASN A 49 -35.40 -5.60 49.26
CA ASN A 49 -36.23 -6.56 49.98
C ASN A 49 -35.67 -6.85 51.38
N THR A 50 -34.35 -7.07 51.49
CA THR A 50 -33.71 -7.38 52.78
C THR A 50 -33.75 -6.19 53.73
N GLN A 51 -33.51 -4.98 53.21
CA GLN A 51 -33.52 -3.76 53.99
C GLN A 51 -34.93 -3.46 54.51
N SER A 52 -35.93 -3.41 53.63
CA SER A 52 -37.32 -3.10 54.01
C SER A 52 -37.86 -4.09 55.06
N LEU A 53 -37.63 -5.39 54.87
CA LEU A 53 -38.08 -6.38 55.83
C LEU A 53 -37.28 -6.35 57.15
N ASN A 54 -35.97 -6.10 57.09
CA ASN A 54 -35.16 -5.92 58.29
C ASN A 54 -35.62 -4.70 59.11
N ASP A 55 -35.89 -3.57 58.45
CA ASP A 55 -36.34 -2.34 59.10
C ASP A 55 -37.73 -2.51 59.71
N ALA A 56 -38.62 -3.24 59.04
CA ALA A 56 -39.91 -3.65 59.59
C ALA A 56 -39.76 -4.50 60.86
N TYR A 57 -38.92 -5.54 60.80
CA TYR A 57 -38.65 -6.42 61.94
C TYR A 57 -38.00 -5.68 63.11
N MET A 58 -36.99 -4.83 62.86
CA MET A 58 -36.30 -4.06 63.89
C MET A 58 -37.26 -3.09 64.59
N SER A 59 -38.14 -2.45 63.83
CA SER A 59 -39.17 -1.56 64.37
C SER A 59 -40.18 -2.32 65.25
N LEU A 60 -40.69 -3.49 64.80
CA LEU A 60 -41.54 -4.33 65.66
C LEU A 60 -40.81 -4.80 66.92
N ASN A 61 -39.54 -5.18 66.81
CA ASN A 61 -38.77 -5.62 67.96
C ASN A 61 -38.50 -4.45 68.94
N GLN A 62 -38.37 -3.22 68.46
CA GLN A 62 -38.27 -2.04 69.32
C GLN A 62 -39.58 -1.80 70.09
N SER A 63 -40.74 -1.93 69.43
CA SER A 63 -42.05 -1.91 70.12
C SER A 63 -42.13 -3.01 71.18
N ARG A 64 -41.73 -4.25 70.87
CA ARG A 64 -41.68 -5.36 71.84
C ARG A 64 -40.84 -5.01 73.08
N VAL A 65 -39.67 -4.41 72.90
CA VAL A 65 -38.80 -3.99 74.02
C VAL A 65 -39.50 -2.96 74.89
N LEU A 66 -40.18 -1.99 74.30
CA LEU A 66 -40.94 -0.97 75.05
C LEU A 66 -42.14 -1.58 75.79
N LEU A 67 -42.92 -2.45 75.14
CA LEU A 67 -44.05 -3.15 75.78
C LEU A 67 -43.58 -4.03 76.95
N THR A 68 -42.46 -4.72 76.79
CA THR A 68 -41.86 -5.51 77.88
C THR A 68 -41.41 -4.60 79.03
N ARG A 69 -40.87 -3.42 78.74
CA ARG A 69 -40.50 -2.42 79.75
C ARG A 69 -41.74 -1.86 80.46
N ILE A 70 -42.84 -1.62 79.75
CA ILE A 70 -44.12 -1.20 80.32
C ILE A 70 -44.66 -2.27 81.27
N GLN A 71 -44.66 -3.54 80.84
CA GLN A 71 -45.08 -4.66 81.67
C GLN A 71 -44.25 -4.74 82.97
N LEU A 72 -42.93 -4.59 82.87
CA LEU A 72 -42.04 -4.56 84.03
C LEU A 72 -42.35 -3.37 84.96
N ARG A 73 -42.54 -2.16 84.40
CA ARG A 73 -42.89 -0.97 85.19
C ARG A 73 -44.21 -1.15 85.93
N PHE A 74 -45.24 -1.69 85.28
CA PHE A 74 -46.50 -1.99 85.96
C PHE A 74 -46.31 -3.00 87.10
N ALA A 75 -45.53 -4.06 86.89
CA ALA A 75 -45.25 -5.05 87.93
C ALA A 75 -44.50 -4.42 89.12
N THR A 76 -43.45 -3.62 88.88
CA THR A 76 -42.68 -2.97 89.96
C THR A 76 -43.48 -1.89 90.68
N SER A 77 -44.19 -1.03 89.95
CA SER A 77 -45.01 0.04 90.54
C SER A 77 -46.14 -0.52 91.40
N LYS A 78 -46.71 -1.68 91.03
CA LYS A 78 -47.69 -2.40 91.86
C LYS A 78 -47.11 -2.89 93.19
N LEU A 79 -45.84 -3.33 93.20
CA LEU A 79 -45.14 -3.72 94.43
C LEU A 79 -44.82 -2.51 95.31
N GLU A 80 -44.49 -1.36 94.70
CA GLU A 80 -44.18 -0.12 95.41
C GLU A 80 -45.43 0.68 95.85
N GLY A 81 -46.62 0.29 95.40
CA GLY A 81 -47.85 1.04 95.66
C GLY A 81 -47.92 2.41 94.97
N LYS A 82 -47.19 2.60 93.86
CA LYS A 82 -47.15 3.84 93.07
C LYS A 82 -47.80 3.67 91.70
N ALA A 83 -48.20 4.77 91.08
CA ALA A 83 -48.63 4.76 89.68
C ALA A 83 -47.40 4.56 88.76
N ALA A 84 -47.56 3.75 87.71
CA ALA A 84 -46.50 3.55 86.72
C ALA A 84 -46.48 4.70 85.70
N ASP A 85 -45.31 5.30 85.48
CA ASP A 85 -45.10 6.26 84.39
C ASP A 85 -44.77 5.52 83.09
N VAL A 86 -45.75 5.39 82.20
CA VAL A 86 -45.67 4.56 80.98
C VAL A 86 -46.29 5.19 79.74
N ALA A 87 -46.91 6.37 79.84
CA ALA A 87 -47.68 6.97 78.75
C ALA A 87 -46.81 7.19 77.49
N THR A 88 -45.63 7.80 77.65
CA THR A 88 -44.69 8.03 76.56
C THR A 88 -44.17 6.73 75.93
N LEU A 89 -44.01 5.67 76.73
CA LEU A 89 -43.58 4.36 76.22
C LEU A 89 -44.66 3.69 75.37
N PHE A 90 -45.94 3.90 75.69
CA PHE A 90 -47.05 3.44 74.84
C PHE A 90 -47.07 4.19 73.51
N ASP A 91 -46.90 5.52 73.54
CA ASP A 91 -46.85 6.34 72.33
C ASP A 91 -45.66 5.93 71.44
N ASP A 92 -44.47 5.77 72.03
CA ASP A 92 -43.28 5.31 71.31
C ASP A 92 -43.48 3.90 70.72
N SER A 93 -44.07 2.97 71.49
CA SER A 93 -44.38 1.62 70.99
C SER A 93 -45.29 1.68 69.76
N LYS A 94 -46.34 2.49 69.82
CA LYS A 94 -47.28 2.67 68.71
C LYS A 94 -46.61 3.29 67.49
N ASN A 95 -45.73 4.27 67.69
CA ASN A 95 -44.94 4.87 66.61
C ASN A 95 -44.03 3.83 65.93
N PHE A 96 -43.37 2.97 66.71
CA PHE A 96 -42.56 1.87 66.16
C PHE A 96 -43.41 0.82 65.41
N GLN A 97 -44.61 0.49 65.89
CA GLN A 97 -45.54 -0.39 65.18
C GLN A 97 -46.00 0.22 63.84
N GLN A 98 -46.28 1.52 63.81
CA GLN A 98 -46.63 2.24 62.59
C GLN A 98 -45.47 2.30 61.59
N ALA A 99 -44.25 2.61 62.06
CA ALA A 99 -43.05 2.58 61.24
C ALA A 99 -42.81 1.18 60.66
N ALA A 100 -42.97 0.13 61.47
CA ALA A 100 -42.85 -1.25 61.03
C ALA A 100 -43.85 -1.59 59.91
N ALA A 101 -45.12 -1.21 60.08
CA ALA A 101 -46.14 -1.38 59.04
C ALA A 101 -45.80 -0.63 57.74
N GLY A 102 -45.20 0.57 57.85
CA GLY A 102 -44.71 1.33 56.71
C GLY A 102 -43.60 0.60 55.94
N PHE A 103 -42.55 0.13 56.64
CA PHE A 103 -41.47 -0.63 56.01
C PHE A 103 -41.95 -1.96 55.42
N PHE A 104 -42.87 -2.65 56.11
CA PHE A 104 -43.45 -3.89 55.62
C PHE A 104 -44.31 -3.68 54.36
N LYS A 105 -45.01 -2.55 54.26
CA LYS A 105 -45.72 -2.17 53.04
C LYS A 105 -44.74 -1.99 51.87
N VAL A 106 -43.60 -1.34 52.10
CA VAL A 106 -42.53 -1.22 51.07
C VAL A 106 -42.03 -2.59 50.64
N PHE A 107 -41.81 -3.51 51.58
CA PHE A 107 -41.45 -4.90 51.26
C PHE A 107 -42.49 -5.56 50.35
N LYS A 108 -43.78 -5.45 50.67
CA LYS A 108 -44.88 -6.02 49.86
C LYS A 108 -45.02 -5.41 48.46
N GLU A 109 -44.72 -4.12 48.33
CA GLU A 109 -44.80 -3.41 47.04
C GLU A 109 -43.54 -3.61 46.19
N THR A 110 -42.44 -4.07 46.81
CA THR A 110 -41.20 -4.40 46.11
C THR A 110 -41.37 -5.76 45.42
N PRO A 111 -41.04 -5.89 44.12
CA PRO A 111 -41.11 -7.18 43.45
C PRO A 111 -40.22 -8.25 44.09
N ASP A 112 -40.66 -9.51 44.00
CA ASP A 112 -39.86 -10.66 44.40
C ASP A 112 -38.51 -10.69 43.68
N THR A 113 -37.45 -11.02 44.40
CA THR A 113 -36.13 -11.24 43.79
C THR A 113 -36.22 -12.39 42.78
N PRO A 114 -35.78 -12.22 41.51
CA PRO A 114 -35.81 -13.31 40.53
C PRO A 114 -35.14 -14.58 41.03
N GLY A 115 -35.83 -15.72 40.92
CA GLY A 115 -35.35 -17.01 41.40
C GLY A 115 -35.61 -17.30 42.88
N GLN A 116 -36.24 -16.37 43.60
CA GLN A 116 -36.71 -16.59 44.97
C GLN A 116 -37.93 -17.50 45.00
N ASN A 117 -38.05 -18.28 46.08
CA ASN A 117 -39.25 -19.06 46.36
C ASN A 117 -40.41 -18.17 46.84
N SER A 118 -41.41 -17.93 45.99
CA SER A 118 -42.58 -17.11 46.34
C SER A 118 -43.42 -17.67 47.50
N GLU A 119 -43.39 -18.98 47.75
CA GLU A 119 -44.07 -19.58 48.91
C GLU A 119 -43.44 -19.12 50.23
N LEU A 120 -42.11 -18.92 50.24
CA LEU A 120 -41.41 -18.42 51.41
C LEU A 120 -41.80 -16.96 51.73
N ASN A 121 -42.09 -16.15 50.70
CA ASN A 121 -42.58 -14.78 50.87
C ASN A 121 -43.99 -14.75 51.49
N ASN A 122 -44.89 -15.61 51.01
CA ASN A 122 -46.25 -15.73 51.54
C ASN A 122 -46.24 -16.18 53.02
N GLN A 123 -45.46 -17.21 53.36
CA GLN A 123 -45.34 -17.69 54.73
C GLN A 123 -44.74 -16.63 55.66
N LEU A 124 -43.76 -15.88 55.17
CA LEU A 124 -43.12 -14.81 55.92
C LEU A 124 -44.07 -13.64 56.17
N GLU A 125 -44.91 -13.28 55.19
CA GLU A 125 -45.98 -12.29 55.38
C GLU A 125 -46.95 -12.73 56.49
N GLN A 126 -47.38 -13.99 56.46
CA GLN A 126 -48.27 -14.52 57.48
C GLN A 126 -47.63 -14.48 58.88
N ARG A 127 -46.36 -14.90 59.02
CA ARG A 127 -45.66 -14.86 60.31
C ARG A 127 -45.40 -13.45 60.81
N TYR A 128 -45.15 -12.50 59.91
CA TYR A 128 -45.03 -11.09 60.29
C TYR A 128 -46.34 -10.57 60.86
N SER A 129 -47.47 -10.90 60.21
CA SER A 129 -48.81 -10.56 60.70
C SER A 129 -49.11 -11.19 62.07
N ASP A 130 -48.82 -12.48 62.25
CA ASP A 130 -48.98 -13.20 63.53
C ASP A 130 -48.17 -12.53 64.67
N TYR A 131 -46.95 -12.07 64.36
CA TYR A 131 -46.10 -11.37 65.33
C TYR A 131 -46.62 -9.98 65.68
N GLY A 132 -47.05 -9.21 64.68
CA GLY A 132 -47.72 -7.92 64.90
C GLY A 132 -48.99 -8.04 65.75
N ALA A 133 -49.84 -9.03 65.45
CA ALA A 133 -51.06 -9.30 66.21
C ALA A 133 -50.78 -9.70 67.67
N ALA A 134 -49.73 -10.50 67.92
CA ALA A 134 -49.32 -10.85 69.28
C ALA A 134 -48.86 -9.61 70.08
N LEU A 135 -48.18 -8.66 69.44
CA LEU A 135 -47.78 -7.39 70.07
C LEU A 135 -48.98 -6.47 70.33
N ASP A 136 -49.96 -6.45 69.45
CA ASP A 136 -51.21 -5.70 69.65
C ASP A 136 -52.04 -6.28 70.83
N GLN A 137 -52.11 -7.61 70.93
CA GLN A 137 -52.73 -8.28 72.09
C GLN A 137 -52.00 -7.94 73.39
N LEU A 138 -50.66 -7.96 73.39
CA LEU A 138 -49.86 -7.54 74.55
C LEU A 138 -50.14 -6.07 74.91
N GLN A 139 -50.13 -5.17 73.92
CA GLN A 139 -50.37 -3.74 74.13
C GLN A 139 -51.76 -3.48 74.71
N THR A 140 -52.80 -4.11 74.17
CA THR A 140 -54.19 -3.97 74.65
C THR A 140 -54.33 -4.48 76.09
N ALA A 141 -53.73 -5.63 76.42
CA ALA A 141 -53.73 -6.15 77.79
C ALA A 141 -53.01 -5.20 78.77
N LEU A 142 -51.88 -4.62 78.36
CA LEU A 142 -51.15 -3.65 79.17
C LEU A 142 -51.91 -2.33 79.33
N GLN A 143 -52.64 -1.86 78.31
CA GLN A 143 -53.51 -0.68 78.42
C GLN A 143 -54.67 -0.91 79.39
N ALA A 144 -55.21 -2.12 79.43
CA ALA A 144 -56.22 -2.55 80.41
C ALA A 144 -55.62 -2.83 81.82
N ASN A 145 -54.30 -2.66 81.99
CA ASN A 145 -53.56 -3.02 83.21
C ASN A 145 -53.75 -4.50 83.63
N ASP A 146 -54.02 -5.39 82.67
CA ASP A 146 -54.17 -6.83 82.89
C ASP A 146 -52.85 -7.56 82.61
N LEU A 147 -52.03 -7.69 83.66
CA LEU A 147 -50.73 -8.35 83.58
C LEU A 147 -50.84 -9.86 83.32
N ILE A 148 -51.97 -10.49 83.62
CA ILE A 148 -52.19 -11.93 83.38
C ILE A 148 -52.48 -12.14 81.89
N ALA A 149 -53.35 -11.34 81.29
CA ALA A 149 -53.59 -11.37 79.85
C ALA A 149 -52.32 -10.98 79.07
N ALA A 150 -51.57 -9.98 79.54
CA ALA A 150 -50.29 -9.58 78.94
C ALA A 150 -49.28 -10.73 78.94
N GLY A 151 -49.16 -11.47 80.05
CA GLY A 151 -48.29 -12.64 80.12
C GLY A 151 -48.71 -13.83 79.24
N LYS A 152 -49.98 -13.88 78.81
CA LYS A 152 -50.51 -14.92 77.90
C LYS A 152 -50.39 -14.57 76.43
N ALA A 153 -50.05 -13.33 76.08
CA ALA A 153 -49.89 -12.93 74.68
C ALA A 153 -48.77 -13.76 74.02
N PRO A 154 -48.99 -14.35 72.83
CA PRO A 154 -48.06 -15.30 72.21
C PRO A 154 -46.86 -14.62 71.52
N VAL A 155 -46.29 -13.57 72.14
CA VAL A 155 -45.22 -12.74 71.53
C VAL A 155 -43.95 -13.55 71.26
N ALA A 156 -43.48 -14.32 72.25
CA ALA A 156 -42.27 -15.13 72.11
C ALA A 156 -42.37 -16.25 71.05
N PRO A 157 -43.43 -17.08 71.01
CA PRO A 157 -43.58 -18.08 69.96
C PRO A 157 -43.78 -17.45 68.57
N SER A 158 -44.57 -16.38 68.42
CA SER A 158 -44.74 -15.69 67.14
C SER A 158 -43.43 -15.08 66.64
N GLN A 159 -42.64 -14.45 67.52
CA GLN A 159 -41.32 -13.94 67.19
C GLN A 159 -40.38 -15.05 66.70
N SER A 160 -40.36 -16.19 67.41
CA SER A 160 -39.47 -17.31 67.07
C SER A 160 -39.86 -17.95 65.73
N ALA A 161 -41.16 -18.07 65.45
CA ALA A 161 -41.67 -18.55 64.17
C ALA A 161 -41.29 -17.61 63.02
N PHE A 162 -41.47 -16.30 63.19
CA PHE A 162 -41.04 -15.30 62.20
C PHE A 162 -39.52 -15.36 61.99
N LEU A 163 -38.72 -15.35 63.06
CA LEU A 163 -37.26 -15.30 62.96
C LEU A 163 -36.68 -16.53 62.25
N THR A 164 -37.30 -17.70 62.43
CA THR A 164 -36.90 -18.94 61.75
C THR A 164 -37.04 -18.79 60.24
N LEU A 165 -38.24 -18.39 59.77
CA LEU A 165 -38.50 -18.19 58.34
C LEU A 165 -37.70 -17.00 57.77
N TYR A 166 -37.53 -15.92 58.54
CA TYR A 166 -36.74 -14.77 58.13
C TYR A 166 -35.25 -15.13 57.89
N ARG A 167 -34.68 -16.04 58.69
CA ARG A 167 -33.31 -16.52 58.48
C ARG A 167 -33.19 -17.37 57.22
N GLU A 168 -34.15 -18.24 56.98
CA GLU A 168 -34.21 -19.06 55.76
C GLU A 168 -34.36 -18.17 54.52
N TRP A 169 -35.29 -17.22 54.58
CA TRP A 169 -35.52 -16.21 53.54
C TRP A 169 -34.26 -15.38 53.25
N ARG A 170 -33.56 -14.92 54.28
CA ARG A 170 -32.30 -14.17 54.11
C ARG A 170 -31.19 -15.04 53.53
N ALA A 171 -31.13 -16.32 53.91
CA ALA A 171 -30.17 -17.25 53.33
C ALA A 171 -30.43 -17.47 51.83
N ASP A 172 -31.71 -17.56 51.43
CA ASP A 172 -32.08 -17.64 50.01
C ASP A 172 -31.74 -16.36 49.24
N GLN A 173 -32.00 -15.18 49.82
CA GLN A 173 -31.58 -13.89 49.24
C GLN A 173 -30.05 -13.82 49.05
N ASN A 174 -29.27 -14.24 50.06
CA ASN A 174 -27.82 -14.29 49.95
C ASN A 174 -27.35 -15.31 48.90
N ARG A 175 -28.02 -16.45 48.76
CA ARG A 175 -27.72 -17.44 47.71
C ARG A 175 -27.94 -16.84 46.32
N LEU A 176 -29.02 -16.11 46.10
CA LEU A 176 -29.31 -15.48 44.81
C LEU A 176 -28.28 -14.40 44.45
N THR A 177 -27.86 -13.58 45.41
CA THR A 177 -26.84 -12.55 45.17
C THR A 177 -25.45 -13.15 44.96
N THR A 178 -25.08 -14.17 45.73
CA THR A 178 -23.78 -14.86 45.58
C THR A 178 -23.68 -15.61 44.25
N LEU A 179 -24.74 -16.29 43.80
CA LEU A 179 -24.77 -16.91 42.47
C LEU A 179 -24.52 -15.89 41.36
N GLY A 180 -25.15 -14.72 41.42
CA GLY A 180 -24.93 -13.64 40.46
C GLY A 180 -23.49 -13.09 40.48
N VAL A 181 -22.86 -13.01 41.67
CA VAL A 181 -21.47 -12.54 41.81
C VAL A 181 -20.45 -13.58 41.35
N GLU A 182 -20.64 -14.86 41.70
CA GLU A 182 -19.75 -15.95 41.28
C GLU A 182 -19.79 -16.15 39.76
N GLU A 183 -21.00 -16.16 39.18
CA GLU A 183 -21.18 -16.22 37.73
C GLU A 183 -20.46 -15.04 37.06
N ASN A 184 -20.56 -13.84 37.65
CA ASN A 184 -19.89 -12.65 37.12
C ASN A 184 -18.36 -12.71 37.22
N SER A 185 -17.80 -13.22 38.32
CA SER A 185 -16.33 -13.35 38.47
C SER A 185 -15.71 -14.29 37.43
N SER A 186 -16.41 -15.38 37.14
CA SER A 186 -16.01 -16.36 36.13
C SER A 186 -16.19 -15.81 34.71
N ALA A 187 -17.26 -15.04 34.47
CA ALA A 187 -17.51 -14.33 33.22
C ALA A 187 -16.44 -13.26 32.96
N TYR A 188 -16.05 -12.49 33.97
CA TYR A 188 -14.99 -11.48 33.89
C TYR A 188 -13.64 -12.08 33.50
N SER A 189 -13.25 -13.18 34.16
CA SER A 189 -11.99 -13.89 33.83
C SER A 189 -12.01 -14.44 32.40
N ARG A 190 -13.13 -15.03 31.99
CA ARG A 190 -13.32 -15.53 30.62
C ARG A 190 -13.29 -14.41 29.59
N MET A 191 -13.89 -13.26 29.90
CA MET A 191 -13.87 -12.05 29.08
C MET A 191 -12.44 -11.54 28.87
N MET A 192 -11.64 -11.46 29.95
CA MET A 192 -10.23 -11.05 29.86
C MET A 192 -9.40 -11.99 28.97
N TRP A 193 -9.63 -13.30 29.03
CA TRP A 193 -8.99 -14.25 28.14
C TRP A 193 -9.41 -14.09 26.68
N ILE A 194 -10.70 -13.89 26.41
CA ILE A 194 -11.23 -13.65 25.05
C ILE A 194 -10.65 -12.36 24.48
N LEU A 195 -10.66 -11.26 25.24
CA LEU A 195 -10.09 -9.97 24.82
C LEU A 195 -8.58 -10.09 24.54
N SER A 196 -7.84 -10.77 25.41
CA SER A 196 -6.40 -11.00 25.22
C SER A 196 -6.13 -11.83 23.96
N THR A 197 -6.96 -12.84 23.68
CA THR A 197 -6.86 -13.67 22.47
C THR A 197 -7.18 -12.86 21.21
N ILE A 198 -8.24 -12.06 21.23
CA ILE A 198 -8.59 -11.16 20.11
C ILE A 198 -7.46 -10.16 19.86
N MET A 199 -6.89 -9.55 20.92
CA MET A 199 -5.76 -8.62 20.79
C MET A 199 -4.54 -9.31 20.16
N ALA A 200 -4.21 -10.52 20.61
CA ALA A 200 -3.11 -11.30 20.03
C ALA A 200 -3.36 -11.61 18.53
N VAL A 201 -4.59 -11.97 18.17
CA VAL A 201 -4.98 -12.21 16.76
C VAL A 201 -4.87 -10.93 15.93
N VAL A 202 -5.32 -9.78 16.44
CA VAL A 202 -5.21 -8.48 15.75
C VAL A 202 -3.75 -8.14 15.49
N VAL A 203 -2.88 -8.28 16.49
CA VAL A 203 -1.44 -8.06 16.34
C VAL A 203 -0.84 -9.01 15.29
N ALA A 204 -1.20 -10.29 15.33
CA ALA A 204 -0.74 -11.27 14.35
C ALA A 204 -1.17 -10.91 12.91
N VAL A 205 -2.43 -10.47 12.73
CA VAL A 205 -2.94 -10.02 11.43
C VAL A 205 -2.18 -8.77 10.95
N ILE A 206 -1.90 -7.80 11.83
CA ILE A 206 -1.12 -6.60 11.46
C ILE A 206 0.28 -6.99 10.99
N VAL A 207 0.98 -7.88 11.71
CA VAL A 207 2.31 -8.36 11.34
C VAL A 207 2.29 -9.11 10.00
N LEU A 208 1.29 -9.97 9.78
CA LEU A 208 1.10 -10.68 8.52
C LEU A 208 0.82 -9.73 7.36
N CYS A 209 -0.02 -8.72 7.57
CA CYS A 209 -0.32 -7.68 6.58
C CYS A 209 0.93 -6.87 6.23
N TRP A 210 1.72 -6.46 7.22
CA TRP A 210 2.98 -5.76 7.02
C TRP A 210 3.94 -6.57 6.15
N PHE A 211 4.14 -7.85 6.49
CA PHE A 211 5.02 -8.74 5.74
C PHE A 211 4.49 -9.00 4.33
N GLY A 212 3.17 -9.21 4.18
CA GLY A 212 2.51 -9.40 2.90
C GLY A 212 2.62 -8.19 1.98
N LEU A 213 2.34 -6.99 2.49
CA LEU A 213 2.43 -5.74 1.73
C LEU A 213 3.87 -5.46 1.27
N ARG A 214 4.85 -5.67 2.17
CA ARG A 214 6.27 -5.50 1.83
C ARG A 214 6.69 -6.43 0.70
N LYS A 215 6.26 -7.70 0.73
CA LYS A 215 6.64 -8.72 -0.26
C LYS A 215 5.89 -8.60 -1.58
N ILE A 216 4.59 -8.28 -1.54
CA ILE A 216 3.71 -8.27 -2.72
C ILE A 216 3.72 -6.92 -3.44
N VAL A 217 3.92 -5.81 -2.72
CA VAL A 217 3.84 -4.45 -3.29
C VAL A 217 5.18 -3.75 -3.26
N MET A 218 5.79 -3.53 -2.09
CA MET A 218 7.01 -2.70 -2.01
C MET A 218 8.20 -3.31 -2.76
N THR A 219 8.43 -4.62 -2.64
CA THR A 219 9.56 -5.29 -3.29
C THR A 219 9.49 -5.22 -4.83
N PRO A 220 8.40 -5.65 -5.49
CA PRO A 220 8.31 -5.53 -6.95
C PRO A 220 8.22 -4.08 -7.42
N LEU A 221 7.60 -3.18 -6.64
CA LEU A 221 7.57 -1.76 -6.98
C LEU A 221 8.99 -1.16 -7.02
N ASN A 222 9.82 -1.45 -6.01
CA ASN A 222 11.22 -1.02 -6.02
C ASN A 222 12.01 -1.63 -7.18
N SER A 223 11.75 -2.89 -7.54
CA SER A 223 12.35 -3.51 -8.73
C SER A 223 11.98 -2.76 -10.01
N SER A 224 10.70 -2.42 -10.19
CA SER A 224 10.22 -1.64 -11.33
C SER A 224 10.85 -0.25 -11.38
N ILE A 225 10.97 0.43 -10.22
CA ILE A 225 11.66 1.74 -10.13
C ILE A 225 13.13 1.62 -10.57
N ASN A 226 13.85 0.59 -10.11
CA ASN A 226 15.23 0.36 -10.53
C ASN A 226 15.35 0.11 -12.04
N HIS A 227 14.45 -0.69 -12.64
CA HIS A 227 14.45 -0.89 -14.09
C HIS A 227 14.20 0.41 -14.86
N ILE A 228 13.26 1.24 -14.40
CA ILE A 228 13.01 2.57 -15.01
C ILE A 228 14.28 3.44 -14.93
N GLN A 229 15.00 3.41 -13.81
CA GLN A 229 16.25 4.17 -13.66
C GLN A 229 17.33 3.69 -14.65
N HIS A 230 17.49 2.38 -14.86
CA HIS A 230 18.41 1.85 -15.87
C HIS A 230 18.03 2.27 -17.29
N ILE A 231 16.75 2.17 -17.63
CA ILE A 231 16.23 2.63 -18.94
C ILE A 231 16.50 4.12 -19.14
N ALA A 232 16.26 4.95 -18.11
CA ALA A 232 16.53 6.38 -18.16
C ALA A 232 18.01 6.73 -18.33
N GLN A 233 18.92 5.85 -17.89
CA GLN A 233 20.37 5.97 -18.10
C GLN A 233 20.83 5.42 -19.46
N GLY A 234 19.92 4.84 -20.26
CA GLY A 234 20.22 4.25 -21.57
C GLY A 234 20.67 2.79 -21.51
N ASP A 235 20.67 2.16 -20.33
CA ASP A 235 20.94 0.72 -20.19
C ASP A 235 19.66 -0.08 -20.43
N LEU A 236 19.56 -0.66 -21.63
CA LEU A 236 18.43 -1.50 -22.05
C LEU A 236 18.73 -3.01 -21.94
N THR A 237 19.85 -3.40 -21.33
CA THR A 237 20.32 -4.80 -21.31
C THR A 237 19.76 -5.62 -20.15
N GLN A 238 19.26 -4.96 -19.10
CA GLN A 238 18.71 -5.59 -17.89
C GLN A 238 17.38 -6.32 -18.20
N PRO A 239 17.27 -7.65 -17.99
CA PRO A 239 16.03 -8.38 -18.24
C PRO A 239 14.96 -8.04 -17.20
N ILE A 240 13.77 -7.65 -17.67
CA ILE A 240 12.59 -7.44 -16.82
C ILE A 240 11.82 -8.76 -16.71
N VAL A 241 11.82 -9.37 -15.52
CA VAL A 241 11.12 -10.64 -15.26
C VAL A 241 9.64 -10.37 -15.01
N VAL A 242 8.78 -10.91 -15.88
CA VAL A 242 7.31 -10.79 -15.78
C VAL A 242 6.73 -12.09 -15.23
N GLU A 243 6.59 -12.17 -13.92
CA GLU A 243 6.02 -13.34 -13.24
C GLU A 243 4.79 -12.96 -12.40
N GLY A 244 3.74 -13.79 -12.48
CA GLY A 244 2.51 -13.65 -11.68
C GLY A 244 1.28 -13.24 -12.48
N ARG A 245 0.23 -12.81 -11.79
CA ARG A 245 -1.06 -12.39 -12.36
C ARG A 245 -1.69 -11.19 -11.64
N ASN A 246 -0.89 -10.42 -10.91
CA ASN A 246 -1.35 -9.27 -10.14
C ASN A 246 -1.03 -7.95 -10.87
N GLU A 247 -1.45 -6.84 -10.26
CA GLU A 247 -1.24 -5.49 -10.78
C GLU A 247 0.25 -5.16 -10.95
N MET A 248 1.13 -5.71 -10.10
CA MET A 248 2.58 -5.53 -10.21
C MET A 248 3.16 -6.28 -11.41
N THR A 249 2.64 -7.47 -11.73
CA THR A 249 3.01 -8.18 -12.97
C THR A 249 2.56 -7.41 -14.20
N GLN A 250 1.37 -6.80 -14.16
CA GLN A 250 0.88 -5.97 -15.27
C GLN A 250 1.79 -4.75 -15.50
N LEU A 251 2.23 -4.10 -14.41
CA LEU A 251 3.21 -3.01 -14.48
C LEU A 251 4.55 -3.48 -15.09
N ALA A 252 5.07 -4.62 -14.64
CA ALA A 252 6.31 -5.19 -15.16
C ALA A 252 6.20 -5.54 -16.66
N ALA A 253 5.06 -6.08 -17.10
CA ALA A 253 4.80 -6.37 -18.51
C ALA A 253 4.81 -5.10 -19.37
N SER A 254 4.14 -4.03 -18.93
CA SER A 254 4.16 -2.75 -19.64
C SER A 254 5.55 -2.12 -19.69
N LEU A 255 6.35 -2.26 -18.63
CA LEU A 255 7.76 -1.81 -18.64
C LEU A 255 8.62 -2.63 -19.62
N HIS A 256 8.38 -3.93 -19.73
CA HIS A 256 9.05 -4.79 -20.70
C HIS A 256 8.74 -4.37 -22.15
N ASP A 257 7.47 -4.12 -22.48
CA ASP A 257 7.06 -3.67 -23.81
C ASP A 257 7.68 -2.31 -24.18
N MET A 258 7.77 -1.40 -23.20
CA MET A 258 8.45 -0.11 -23.35
C MET A 258 9.95 -0.29 -23.62
N GLN A 259 10.63 -1.15 -22.86
CA GLN A 259 12.05 -1.47 -23.07
C GLN A 259 12.29 -2.04 -24.47
N GLN A 260 11.49 -3.02 -24.91
CA GLN A 260 11.63 -3.60 -26.25
C GLN A 260 11.43 -2.57 -27.36
N SER A 261 10.47 -1.66 -27.18
CA SER A 261 10.22 -0.59 -28.16
C SER A 261 11.42 0.34 -28.29
N LEU A 262 12.03 0.73 -27.15
CA LEU A 262 13.25 1.53 -27.13
C LEU A 262 14.44 0.81 -27.79
N VAL A 263 14.62 -0.50 -27.52
CA VAL A 263 15.67 -1.30 -28.16
C VAL A 263 15.51 -1.28 -29.68
N ARG A 264 14.30 -1.47 -30.20
CA ARG A 264 14.03 -1.40 -31.64
C ARG A 264 14.35 -0.03 -32.22
N THR A 265 13.95 1.05 -31.55
CA THR A 265 14.25 2.41 -32.00
C THR A 265 15.76 2.67 -32.05
N VAL A 266 16.51 2.31 -31.01
CA VAL A 266 17.97 2.50 -30.96
C VAL A 266 18.67 1.65 -32.02
N THR A 267 18.21 0.41 -32.24
CA THR A 267 18.75 -0.48 -33.29
C THR A 267 18.56 0.13 -34.67
N ASN A 268 17.34 0.59 -34.99
CA ASN A 268 17.07 1.24 -36.28
C ASN A 268 17.92 2.50 -36.51
N VAL A 269 18.16 3.30 -35.46
CA VAL A 269 19.02 4.50 -35.54
C VAL A 269 20.48 4.11 -35.80
N ARG A 270 20.96 3.05 -35.14
CA ARG A 270 22.32 2.52 -35.32
C ARG A 270 22.51 1.98 -36.74
N ASP A 271 21.59 1.13 -37.20
CA ASP A 271 21.65 0.55 -38.55
C ASP A 271 21.61 1.66 -39.63
N GLY A 272 20.78 2.69 -39.42
CA GLY A 272 20.75 3.87 -40.29
C GLY A 272 22.07 4.65 -40.28
N SER A 273 22.72 4.78 -39.13
CA SER A 273 24.01 5.45 -39.00
C SER A 273 25.16 4.64 -39.64
N ASP A 274 25.15 3.31 -39.51
CA ASP A 274 26.12 2.41 -40.15
C ASP A 274 25.97 2.44 -41.69
N ALA A 275 24.73 2.52 -42.19
CA ALA A 275 24.46 2.71 -43.61
C ALA A 275 24.98 4.07 -44.11
N ILE A 276 24.77 5.16 -43.35
CA ILE A 276 25.31 6.49 -43.67
C ILE A 276 26.85 6.48 -43.66
N PHE A 277 27.47 5.85 -42.67
CA PHE A 277 28.93 5.76 -42.57
C PHE A 277 29.53 4.98 -43.74
N THR A 278 28.89 3.87 -44.13
CA THR A 278 29.29 3.08 -45.30
C THR A 278 29.17 3.91 -46.58
N GLY A 279 28.02 4.57 -46.80
CA GLY A 279 27.82 5.45 -47.95
C GLY A 279 28.79 6.64 -47.99
N ALA A 280 29.09 7.25 -46.84
CA ALA A 280 30.09 8.32 -46.75
C ALA A 280 31.51 7.82 -47.09
N SER A 281 31.86 6.61 -46.69
CA SER A 281 33.14 5.97 -47.02
C SER A 281 33.25 5.67 -48.51
N GLU A 282 32.18 5.17 -49.14
CA GLU A 282 32.10 4.96 -50.59
C GLU A 282 32.22 6.29 -51.36
N ILE A 283 31.52 7.35 -50.91
CA ILE A 283 31.64 8.70 -51.49
C ILE A 283 33.07 9.21 -51.38
N SER A 284 33.71 9.08 -50.21
CA SER A 284 35.08 9.52 -50.02
C SER A 284 36.05 8.77 -50.93
N ALA A 285 35.90 7.45 -51.07
CA ALA A 285 36.69 6.65 -52.01
C ALA A 285 36.46 7.09 -53.47
N GLY A 286 35.19 7.32 -53.85
CA GLY A 286 34.84 7.82 -55.18
C GLY A 286 35.39 9.23 -55.47
N ASN A 287 35.40 10.12 -54.48
CA ASN A 287 36.02 11.44 -54.61
C ASN A 287 37.54 11.33 -54.79
N ASN A 288 38.22 10.43 -54.07
CA ASN A 288 39.66 10.21 -54.26
C ASN A 288 39.98 9.69 -55.67
N ASP A 289 39.18 8.75 -56.19
CA ASP A 289 39.32 8.27 -57.59
C ASP A 289 39.09 9.39 -58.60
N LEU A 290 38.04 10.21 -58.40
CA LEU A 290 37.75 11.35 -59.26
C LEU A 290 38.88 12.39 -59.22
N SER A 291 39.41 12.70 -58.04
CA SER A 291 40.57 13.59 -57.87
C SER A 291 41.79 13.04 -58.61
N ALA A 292 42.11 11.75 -58.45
CA ALA A 292 43.23 11.11 -59.15
C ALA A 292 43.06 11.16 -60.69
N ARG A 293 41.84 10.90 -61.20
CA ARG A 293 41.53 11.04 -62.62
C ARG A 293 41.62 12.48 -63.12
N THR A 294 41.22 13.44 -62.28
CA THR A 294 41.33 14.87 -62.59
C THR A 294 42.79 15.31 -62.67
N GLU A 295 43.64 14.85 -61.74
CA GLU A 295 45.10 15.06 -61.78
C GLU A 295 45.73 14.45 -63.04
N GLN A 296 45.37 13.21 -63.38
CA GLN A 296 45.85 12.55 -64.59
C GLN A 296 45.40 13.30 -65.86
N GLN A 297 44.16 13.81 -65.88
CA GLN A 297 43.65 14.60 -66.99
C GLN A 297 44.36 15.96 -67.10
N ALA A 298 44.64 16.61 -65.98
CA ALA A 298 45.43 17.83 -65.93
C ALA A 298 46.86 17.59 -66.46
N ALA A 299 47.53 16.51 -66.05
CA ALA A 299 48.84 16.12 -66.57
C ALA A 299 48.80 15.83 -68.08
N SER A 300 47.73 15.17 -68.56
CA SER A 300 47.54 14.92 -70.00
C SER A 300 47.33 16.22 -70.79
N LEU A 301 46.62 17.20 -70.21
CA LEU A 301 46.45 18.54 -70.78
C LEU A 301 47.77 19.32 -70.79
N GLU A 302 48.57 19.25 -69.73
CA GLU A 302 49.93 19.81 -69.70
C GLU A 302 50.80 19.19 -70.79
N GLN A 303 50.78 17.86 -70.93
CA GLN A 303 51.52 17.17 -71.99
C GLN A 303 51.03 17.57 -73.39
N THR A 304 49.72 17.80 -73.55
CA THR A 304 49.15 18.31 -74.80
C THR A 304 49.57 19.76 -75.07
N ALA A 305 49.59 20.62 -74.05
CA ALA A 305 50.05 22.00 -74.14
C ALA A 305 51.54 22.07 -74.46
N ALA A 306 52.38 21.26 -73.81
CA ALA A 306 53.81 21.11 -74.10
C ALA A 306 54.03 20.58 -75.52
N SER A 307 53.23 19.60 -75.97
CA SER A 307 53.27 19.11 -77.35
C SER A 307 52.83 20.20 -78.35
N MET A 308 51.87 21.05 -78.00
CA MET A 308 51.45 22.20 -78.79
C MET A 308 52.50 23.30 -78.82
N GLU A 309 53.22 23.56 -77.73
CA GLU A 309 54.39 24.46 -77.72
C GLU A 309 55.50 23.90 -78.60
N GLN A 310 55.78 22.61 -78.52
CA GLN A 310 56.79 21.95 -79.34
C GLN A 310 56.40 21.94 -80.82
N LEU A 311 55.12 21.70 -81.14
CA LEU A 311 54.57 21.85 -82.48
C LEU A 311 54.64 23.29 -82.97
N THR A 312 54.28 24.27 -82.14
CA THR A 312 54.36 25.70 -82.46
C THR A 312 55.79 26.13 -82.70
N ALA A 313 56.74 25.66 -81.87
CA ALA A 313 58.16 25.86 -82.06
C ALA A 313 58.65 25.22 -83.36
N THR A 314 58.19 24.02 -83.70
CA THR A 314 58.52 23.34 -84.95
C THR A 314 57.93 24.07 -86.17
N VAL A 315 56.71 24.58 -86.07
CA VAL A 315 56.06 25.41 -87.10
C VAL A 315 56.80 26.73 -87.27
N LYS A 316 57.18 27.39 -86.16
CA LYS A 316 58.01 28.61 -86.19
C LYS A 316 59.36 28.32 -86.83
N GLN A 317 60.02 27.22 -86.46
CA GLN A 317 61.28 26.78 -87.05
C GLN A 317 61.13 26.44 -88.54
N ASN A 318 60.01 25.88 -88.98
CA ASN A 318 59.69 25.66 -90.40
C ASN A 318 59.40 26.98 -91.15
N ALA A 319 58.77 27.95 -90.49
CA ALA A 319 58.55 29.29 -91.06
C ALA A 319 59.87 30.09 -91.16
N GLU A 320 60.79 29.89 -90.21
CA GLU A 320 62.14 30.49 -90.19
C GLU A 320 63.09 29.79 -91.18
N LYS A 321 62.86 28.51 -91.49
CA LYS A 321 63.47 27.76 -92.62
C LYS A 321 62.92 28.19 -93.99
N ARG A 322 62.69 29.48 -94.19
CA ARG A 322 62.48 30.09 -95.52
C ARG A 322 63.72 30.91 -95.91
N PRO A 323 64.66 30.34 -96.70
CA PRO A 323 65.79 31.10 -97.23
C PRO A 323 65.32 32.12 -98.30
N PRO A 324 65.95 33.31 -98.40
CA PRO A 324 65.62 34.32 -99.40
C PRO A 324 66.14 33.89 -100.78
N GLY A 325 65.32 33.16 -101.54
CA GLY A 325 65.69 32.56 -102.82
C GLY A 325 65.23 33.29 -104.09
N VAL A 326 64.81 34.56 -104.02
CA VAL A 326 64.23 35.28 -105.19
C VAL A 326 65.26 36.09 -106.01
N THR A 327 66.53 36.15 -105.59
CA THR A 327 67.57 36.92 -106.30
C THR A 327 68.59 36.08 -107.09
N ALA A 328 68.45 34.75 -107.16
CA ALA A 328 69.41 33.86 -107.84
C ALA A 328 69.05 33.47 -109.29
N GLY A 329 67.83 33.79 -109.76
CA GLY A 329 67.36 33.43 -111.11
C GLY A 329 67.88 34.34 -112.24
N THR A 330 68.16 35.61 -111.95
CA THR A 330 68.52 36.63 -112.95
C THR A 330 70.01 36.61 -113.35
N GLN A 331 70.89 36.05 -112.51
CA GLN A 331 72.34 35.92 -112.83
C GLN A 331 72.61 34.80 -113.86
N ARG A 332 71.83 33.72 -113.85
CA ARG A 332 72.05 32.55 -114.74
C ARG A 332 71.66 32.81 -116.20
N LEU A 333 70.71 33.73 -116.44
CA LEU A 333 70.30 34.11 -117.80
C LEU A 333 71.31 35.07 -118.48
N ARG A 334 72.07 35.86 -117.71
CA ARG A 334 73.15 36.72 -118.24
C ARG A 334 74.37 35.90 -118.71
N ASN A 335 74.71 34.80 -118.03
CA ASN A 335 75.82 33.92 -118.44
C ASN A 335 75.49 32.99 -119.62
N ARG A 336 74.21 32.67 -119.88
CA ARG A 336 73.82 31.89 -121.07
C ARG A 336 73.83 32.69 -122.38
N ARG A 337 73.63 34.02 -122.34
CA ARG A 337 73.78 34.87 -123.55
C ARG A 337 75.24 35.11 -123.95
N LYS A 338 76.19 35.16 -123.01
CA LYS A 338 77.64 35.29 -123.32
C LYS A 338 78.27 34.02 -123.92
N ARG A 339 77.71 32.82 -123.69
CA ARG A 339 78.20 31.56 -124.29
C ARG A 339 77.70 31.29 -125.71
N ARG A 340 76.63 31.93 -126.18
CA ARG A 340 76.11 31.76 -127.55
C ARG A 340 76.78 32.65 -128.62
N GLN A 341 77.61 33.63 -128.23
CA GLN A 341 78.40 34.46 -129.16
C GLN A 341 79.83 33.95 -129.42
N ARG A 342 80.30 32.89 -128.76
CA ARG A 342 81.66 32.34 -128.94
C ARG A 342 81.73 30.98 -129.65
N GLY A 343 80.61 30.48 -130.20
CA GLY A 343 80.52 29.17 -130.84
C GLY A 343 80.49 29.15 -132.38
N GLY A 344 80.50 30.31 -133.05
CA GLY A 344 80.45 30.41 -134.52
C GLY A 344 81.80 30.38 -135.25
N GLY A 345 82.89 30.76 -134.57
CA GLY A 345 84.22 30.90 -135.18
C GLY A 345 85.06 29.62 -135.30
N CYS A 346 84.55 28.46 -134.86
CA CYS A 346 85.28 27.18 -134.94
C CYS A 346 84.93 26.33 -136.18
N ARG A 347 84.04 26.78 -137.06
CA ARG A 347 83.71 26.07 -138.31
C ARG A 347 84.60 26.42 -139.50
N GLU A 348 85.34 27.52 -139.45
CA GLU A 348 86.22 27.96 -140.56
C GLU A 348 87.65 27.39 -140.50
N ASN A 349 88.08 26.79 -139.38
CA ASN A 349 89.47 26.33 -139.21
C ASN A 349 89.66 24.81 -139.38
N HIS A 350 88.57 24.05 -139.61
CA HIS A 350 88.64 22.60 -139.73
C HIS A 350 88.62 22.07 -141.18
N GLU A 351 88.22 22.88 -142.16
CA GLU A 351 88.30 22.53 -143.59
C GLU A 351 89.64 22.88 -144.25
N ARG A 352 90.45 23.75 -143.62
CA ARG A 352 91.77 24.14 -144.15
C ARG A 352 92.90 23.13 -143.88
N ASN A 353 92.74 22.24 -142.90
CA ASN A 353 93.84 21.38 -142.43
C ASN A 353 93.71 19.90 -142.82
N ARG A 354 92.70 19.53 -143.62
CA ARG A 354 92.43 18.13 -143.98
C ARG A 354 92.71 17.77 -145.44
N ARG A 355 93.14 18.72 -146.29
CA ARG A 355 93.47 18.41 -147.71
C ARG A 355 94.91 18.73 -148.10
N GLN A 356 95.75 19.16 -147.16
CA GLN A 356 97.19 19.41 -147.37
C GLN A 356 98.10 18.34 -146.72
N LEU A 357 97.53 17.23 -146.23
CA LEU A 357 98.26 16.13 -145.56
C LEU A 357 98.10 14.76 -146.23
N GLU A 358 97.51 14.66 -147.42
CA GLU A 358 97.51 13.41 -148.22
C GLU A 358 98.05 13.58 -149.65
N GLU A 359 98.60 14.75 -150.00
CA GLU A 359 99.51 14.89 -151.16
C GLU A 359 100.96 14.42 -150.87
N ASP A 360 101.31 14.12 -149.61
CA ASP A 360 102.68 13.72 -149.21
C ASP A 360 102.87 12.19 -148.97
N CYS A 361 101.96 11.34 -149.47
CA CYS A 361 102.16 9.88 -149.48
C CYS A 361 101.99 9.25 -150.88
N ARG A 362 102.40 9.98 -151.93
CA ARG A 362 102.91 9.39 -153.18
C ARG A 362 104.41 9.72 -153.30
N TYR A 363 105.33 8.90 -152.80
CA TYR A 363 106.70 8.66 -153.36
C TYR A 363 107.62 7.81 -152.45
N HIS A 364 107.21 6.59 -152.08
CA HIS A 364 108.13 5.49 -151.69
C HIS A 364 107.37 4.19 -152.01
N GLN A 365 107.79 3.27 -152.88
CA GLN A 365 109.00 3.12 -153.69
C GLN A 365 108.65 2.13 -154.83
N ARG A 366 109.03 2.45 -156.06
CA ARG A 366 109.15 1.49 -157.17
C ARG A 366 110.50 0.77 -157.00
N ASP A 367 110.47 -0.56 -157.03
CA ASP A 367 111.29 -1.44 -157.86
C ASP A 367 110.54 -2.75 -158.08
#